data_AF-A0A8J7XLZ5-F1
#
_entry.id   AF-A0A8J7XLZ5-F1
#
_cell.length_a   1.000
_cell.length_b   1.000
_cell.length_c   1.000
_cell.angle_alpha   90.00
_cell.angle_beta   90.00
_cell.angle_gamma   90.00
#
_symmetry.space_group_name_H-M   'P 1'
#
loop_
_entity.id
_entity.type
_entity.pdbx_description
1 polymer ?
#
loop_
_entity_poly.entity_id
_entity_poly.type
_entity_poly.pdbx_seq_one_letter_code
_entity_poly.pdbx_strand_id
1 'polypeptide(L)'
;MQKTADGLIEEVKKRGKKPTEDEKATFFSDGNDQYTKALTEVFDPTTINYGQLIKIREKGRIVCKIRIIVLGDIDDFTDTVYIERYNLT
;
A
#
# COMPACT_ATOMS: atom_id res chain seq x y z
N MET A 1 -3.83 -4.12 12.96
CA MET A 1 -4.40 -5.44 13.31
C MET A 1 -4.76 -6.15 12.03
N GLN A 2 -4.37 -7.42 11.85
CA GLN A 2 -4.54 -8.16 10.59
C GLN A 2 -5.99 -8.15 10.07
N LYS A 3 -6.97 -8.44 10.93
CA LYS A 3 -8.41 -8.47 10.56
C LYS A 3 -8.90 -7.21 9.85
N THR A 4 -8.35 -6.04 10.19
CA THR A 4 -8.73 -4.77 9.56
C THR A 4 -8.20 -4.68 8.13
N ALA A 5 -6.96 -5.14 7.91
CA ALA A 5 -6.38 -5.21 6.57
C ALA A 5 -7.18 -6.20 5.70
N ASP A 6 -7.46 -7.40 6.23
CA ASP A 6 -8.24 -8.42 5.51
C ASP A 6 -9.60 -7.87 5.07
N GLY A 7 -10.34 -7.26 6.01
CA GLY A 7 -11.65 -6.68 5.72
C GLY A 7 -11.59 -5.55 4.69
N LEU A 8 -10.56 -4.69 4.73
CA LEU A 8 -10.39 -3.63 3.75
C LEU A 8 -10.11 -4.19 2.34
N ILE A 9 -9.21 -5.18 2.22
CA ILE A 9 -8.82 -5.74 0.93
C ILE A 9 -9.98 -6.53 0.30
N GLU A 10 -10.78 -7.24 1.09
CA GLU A 10 -12.02 -7.88 0.63
C GLU A 10 -13.01 -6.85 0.05
N GLU A 11 -13.20 -5.73 0.73
CA GLU A 11 -14.07 -4.66 0.25
C GLU A 11 -13.54 -3.98 -1.02
N VAL A 12 -12.22 -3.90 -1.19
CA VAL A 12 -11.61 -3.43 -2.45
C VAL A 12 -11.89 -4.41 -3.58
N LYS A 13 -11.73 -5.72 -3.38
CA LYS A 13 -12.01 -6.73 -4.41
C LYS A 13 -13.47 -6.70 -4.89
N LYS A 14 -14.42 -6.46 -3.99
CA LYS A 14 -15.85 -6.39 -4.35
C LYS A 14 -16.21 -5.17 -5.20
N ARG A 15 -15.48 -4.06 -5.05
CA ARG A 15 -15.81 -2.76 -5.67
C ARG A 15 -14.88 -2.38 -6.82
N GLY A 16 -13.68 -2.95 -6.87
CA GLY A 16 -12.68 -2.67 -7.90
C GLY A 16 -12.86 -3.51 -9.17
N LYS A 17 -12.22 -3.07 -10.25
CA LYS A 17 -12.04 -3.90 -11.45
C LYS A 17 -11.15 -5.09 -11.09
N LYS A 18 -11.52 -6.30 -11.55
CA LYS A 18 -10.69 -7.48 -11.38
C LYS A 18 -9.37 -7.31 -12.15
N PRO A 19 -8.20 -7.39 -11.48
CA PRO A 19 -6.93 -7.28 -12.17
C PRO A 19 -6.62 -8.51 -13.01
N THR A 20 -5.79 -8.33 -14.03
CA THR A 20 -5.24 -9.38 -14.90
C THR A 20 -3.73 -9.18 -15.04
N GLU A 21 -3.04 -10.09 -15.71
CA GLU A 21 -1.59 -9.95 -15.96
C GLU A 21 -1.26 -8.76 -16.87
N ASP A 22 -2.14 -8.48 -17.85
CA ASP A 22 -2.01 -7.34 -18.77
C ASP A 22 -2.47 -6.01 -18.15
N GLU A 23 -3.43 -6.06 -17.22
CA GLU A 23 -4.00 -4.89 -16.54
C GLU A 23 -3.89 -5.06 -15.02
N LYS A 24 -2.66 -4.93 -14.51
CA LYS A 24 -2.37 -5.13 -13.09
C LYS A 24 -2.95 -4.02 -12.22
N ALA A 25 -3.49 -4.39 -11.06
CA ALA A 25 -3.82 -3.41 -10.02
C ALA A 25 -2.57 -3.03 -9.23
N THR A 26 -2.39 -1.75 -8.95
CA THR A 26 -1.24 -1.25 -8.17
C THR A 26 -1.70 -0.75 -6.80
N PHE A 27 -1.08 -1.27 -5.74
CA PHE A 27 -1.38 -0.94 -4.35
C PHE A 27 -0.21 -0.23 -3.69
N PHE A 28 -0.51 0.73 -2.81
CA PHE A 28 0.48 1.42 -1.98
C PHE A 28 0.02 1.47 -0.53
N SER A 29 0.91 1.18 0.42
CA SER A 29 0.63 1.32 1.84
C SER A 29 1.79 1.92 2.63
N ASP A 30 1.54 2.30 3.88
CA ASP A 30 2.54 2.78 4.82
C ASP A 30 3.21 1.63 5.59
N GLY A 31 4.16 0.94 4.95
CA GLY A 31 5.15 0.08 5.63
C GLY A 31 4.64 -1.03 6.56
N ASN A 32 3.35 -1.38 6.49
CA ASN A 32 2.72 -2.32 7.40
C ASN A 32 2.60 -3.72 6.75
N ASP A 33 3.16 -4.73 7.42
CA ASP A 33 3.32 -6.11 6.93
C ASP A 33 2.00 -6.85 6.67
N GLN A 34 0.98 -6.55 7.45
CA GLN A 34 -0.33 -7.21 7.35
C GLN A 34 -1.07 -6.93 6.03
N TYR A 35 -0.73 -5.86 5.29
CA TYR A 35 -1.26 -5.66 3.94
C TYR A 35 -0.64 -6.58 2.91
N THR A 36 0.63 -6.98 3.06
CA THR A 36 1.27 -7.96 2.18
C THR A 36 0.47 -9.26 2.21
N LYS A 37 0.19 -9.75 3.42
CA LYS A 37 -0.58 -10.97 3.61
C LYS A 37 -1.98 -10.86 3.00
N ALA A 38 -2.73 -9.81 3.37
CA ALA A 38 -4.11 -9.61 2.91
C ALA A 38 -4.19 -9.53 1.38
N LEU A 39 -3.26 -8.82 0.73
CA LEU A 39 -3.23 -8.71 -0.73
C LEU A 39 -2.96 -10.07 -1.41
N THR A 40 -1.99 -10.84 -0.92
CA THR A 40 -1.63 -12.15 -1.51
C THR A 40 -2.66 -13.25 -1.27
N GLU A 41 -3.51 -13.11 -0.25
CA GLU A 41 -4.62 -14.05 -0.01
C GLU A 41 -5.84 -13.74 -0.91
N VAL A 42 -6.02 -12.48 -1.29
CA VAL A 42 -7.23 -12.01 -2.01
C VAL A 42 -7.04 -11.95 -3.52
N PHE A 43 -5.83 -11.59 -3.97
CA PHE A 43 -5.45 -11.42 -5.37
C PHE A 43 -4.28 -12.34 -5.74
N ASP A 44 -4.23 -12.75 -7.02
CA ASP A 44 -3.08 -13.47 -7.55
C ASP A 44 -1.86 -12.53 -7.61
N PRO A 45 -0.72 -12.89 -6.98
CA PRO A 45 0.50 -12.08 -7.00
C PRO A 45 1.01 -11.71 -8.40
N THR A 46 0.70 -12.49 -9.46
CA THR A 46 1.12 -12.14 -10.84
C THR A 46 0.31 -10.98 -11.43
N THR A 47 -0.90 -10.75 -10.90
CA THR A 47 -1.86 -9.75 -11.41
C THR A 47 -1.82 -8.42 -10.65
N ILE A 48 -0.97 -8.27 -9.65
CA ILE A 48 -0.88 -7.05 -8.85
C ILE A 48 0.56 -6.56 -8.73
N ASN A 49 0.70 -5.25 -8.54
CA ASN A 49 1.91 -4.61 -8.05
C ASN A 49 1.65 -4.07 -6.65
N TYR A 50 2.61 -4.18 -5.75
CA TYR A 50 2.46 -3.68 -4.39
C TYR A 50 3.74 -3.00 -3.89
N GLY A 51 3.58 -1.75 -3.49
CA GLY A 51 4.64 -0.91 -2.95
C GLY A 51 4.35 -0.44 -1.52
N GLN A 52 5.42 -0.22 -0.75
CA GLN A 52 5.35 0.34 0.59
C GLN A 52 6.18 1.61 0.70
N LEU A 53 5.63 2.59 1.43
CA LEU A 53 6.33 3.82 1.80
C LEU A 53 6.60 3.83 3.30
N ILE A 54 7.87 3.62 3.67
CA ILE A 54 8.33 3.70 5.06
C ILE A 54 8.79 5.12 5.35
N LYS A 55 8.24 5.74 6.40
CA LYS A 55 8.61 7.08 6.84
C LYS A 55 9.48 6.99 8.09
N ILE A 56 10.76 7.34 7.97
CA ILE A 56 11.67 7.44 9.12
C ILE A 56 11.43 8.79 9.80
N ARG A 57 11.23 8.74 11.12
CA ARG A 57 10.96 9.92 11.93
C ARG A 57 12.02 10.12 13.01
N GLU A 58 12.45 11.35 13.18
CA GLU A 58 13.29 11.79 14.29
C GLU A 58 12.58 12.93 15.02
N LYS A 59 12.46 12.81 16.35
CA LYS A 59 11.78 13.82 17.20
C LYS A 59 10.39 14.20 16.66
N GLY A 60 9.65 13.23 16.12
CA GLY A 60 8.31 13.41 15.55
C GLY A 60 8.24 13.93 14.11
N ARG A 61 9.37 14.40 13.54
CA ARG A 61 9.46 14.91 12.16
C ARG A 61 9.91 13.83 11.20
N ILE A 62 9.35 13.80 10.00
CA ILE A 62 9.79 12.88 8.94
C ILE A 62 11.13 13.42 8.40
N VAL A 63 12.17 12.60 8.47
CA VAL A 63 13.51 12.95 7.98
C VAL A 63 13.89 12.18 6.72
N CYS A 64 13.25 11.04 6.48
CA CYS A 64 13.50 10.21 5.31
C CYS A 64 12.24 9.41 4.95
N LYS A 65 12.10 9.13 3.66
CA LYS A 65 11.10 8.23 3.10
C LYS A 65 11.81 7.14 2.30
N ILE A 66 11.54 5.88 2.59
CA ILE A 66 12.05 4.73 1.86
C ILE A 66 10.88 4.10 1.10
N ARG A 67 11.06 3.91 -0.21
CA ARG A 67 10.12 3.22 -1.09
C ARG A 67 10.60 1.78 -1.26
N ILE A 68 9.71 0.82 -1.04
CA ILE A 68 10.00 -0.62 -1.17
C ILE A 68 8.98 -1.22 -2.13
N ILE A 69 9.46 -1.85 -3.19
CA ILE A 69 8.62 -2.71 -4.03
C ILE A 69 8.55 -4.07 -3.33
N VAL A 70 7.34 -4.48 -2.95
CA VAL A 70 7.09 -5.75 -2.26
C VAL A 70 6.71 -6.83 -3.27
N LEU A 71 5.89 -6.48 -4.27
CA LEU A 71 5.47 -7.39 -5.35
C LEU A 71 5.40 -6.64 -6.68
N GLY A 72 5.71 -7.37 -7.76
CA GLY A 72 5.59 -6.87 -9.13
C GLY A 72 6.65 -5.83 -9.48
N ASP A 73 6.29 -4.92 -10.37
CA ASP A 73 7.15 -3.85 -10.85
C ASP A 73 6.39 -2.51 -10.81
N ILE A 74 7.03 -1.46 -10.31
CA ILE A 74 6.43 -0.15 -10.08
C ILE A 74 7.41 0.93 -10.56
N ASP A 75 7.13 1.49 -11.73
CA ASP A 75 7.94 2.55 -12.32
C ASP A 75 7.78 3.90 -11.60
N ASP A 76 6.58 4.21 -11.10
CA ASP A 76 6.30 5.48 -10.41
C ASP A 76 5.60 5.26 -9.07
N PHE A 77 6.32 5.55 -8.00
CA PHE A 77 5.72 5.75 -6.68
C PHE A 77 5.18 7.18 -6.63
N THR A 78 3.87 7.30 -6.83
CA THR A 78 3.15 8.54 -6.59
C THR A 78 3.29 8.89 -5.11
N ASP A 79 4.02 9.97 -4.81
CA ASP A 79 4.10 10.48 -3.45
C ASP A 79 2.68 10.91 -3.05
N THR A 80 2.06 10.17 -2.12
CA THR A 80 0.76 10.57 -1.57
C THR A 80 0.89 12.00 -1.08
N VAL A 81 0.16 12.88 -1.77
CA VAL A 81 0.23 14.33 -1.57
C VAL A 81 0.00 14.63 -0.11
N TYR A 82 0.90 15.45 0.42
CA TYR A 82 0.91 16.10 1.72
C TYR A 82 -0.48 16.20 2.40
N ILE A 83 -0.85 15.22 3.23
CA ILE A 83 -1.87 15.44 4.25
C ILE A 83 -1.12 16.03 5.45
N GLU A 84 -1.04 17.35 5.50
CA GLU A 84 -0.68 18.05 6.73
C GLU A 84 -1.63 17.57 7.83
N ARG A 85 -1.04 17.03 8.90
CA ARG A 85 -1.76 16.86 10.16
C ARG A 85 -2.22 18.24 10.61
N TYR A 86 -3.53 18.49 10.56
CA TYR A 86 -4.17 19.36 11.54
C TYR A 86 -4.12 18.67 12.89
N ASN A 87 -2.98 18.76 13.57
CA ASN A 87 -2.99 18.83 15.02
C ASN A 87 -3.11 20.32 15.36
N LEU A 88 -4.33 20.84 15.36
CA LEU A 88 -4.62 22.07 16.08
C LEU A 88 -4.40 21.77 17.57
N THR A 89 -3.41 22.47 18.13
CA THR A 89 -3.08 22.74 19.54
C THR A 89 -3.85 22.00 20.61
#